data_AF-A0A3S9V1X2-F1
#
_entry.id   AF-A0A3S9V1X2-F1
#
_cell.length_a   1.000
_cell.length_b   1.000
_cell.length_c   1.000
_cell.angle_alpha   90.00
_cell.angle_beta   90.00
_cell.angle_gamma   90.00
#
_symmetry.space_group_name_H-M   'P 1'
#
loop_
_entity.id
_entity.type
_entity.pdbx_description
1 polymer ?
#
loop_
_entity_poly.entity_id
_entity_poly.type
_entity_poly.pdbx_seq_one_letter_code
_entity_poly.pdbx_strand_id
1 'polypeptide(L)'
;MGKSIANILKSFGIQRQQLSHRTAGKIKWGVITAKREEIVRKVTDIIHELIKPPRPDSIDINASLQNDYGFDSVSIIELILALETEFSLEFPDSELIIEKYENVNQVANIIARIYQSKGRSMEVK
;
A
#
# COMPACT_ATOMS: atom_id res chain seq x y z
N MET A 1 -1.23 -18.87 8.86
CA MET A 1 0.21 -19.18 9.00
C MET A 1 1.00 -17.87 8.96
N GLY A 2 1.23 -17.24 10.10
CA GLY A 2 2.02 -16.00 10.18
C GLY A 2 3.51 -16.33 10.13
N LYS A 3 4.26 -15.75 9.19
CA LYS A 3 5.71 -15.87 9.16
C LYS A 3 6.26 -15.20 10.43
N SER A 4 6.86 -16.00 11.32
CA SER A 4 7.47 -15.50 12.57
C SER A 4 8.46 -14.38 12.25
N ILE A 5 8.37 -13.26 12.97
CA ILE A 5 9.26 -12.09 12.86
C ILE A 5 10.74 -12.52 12.96
N ALA A 6 11.02 -13.62 13.66
CA ALA A 6 12.34 -14.23 13.74
C ALA A 6 12.92 -14.64 12.37
N ASN A 7 12.08 -15.06 11.41
CA ASN A 7 12.53 -15.47 10.08
C ASN A 7 12.83 -14.27 9.17
N ILE A 8 12.09 -13.17 9.34
CA ILE A 8 12.32 -11.93 8.60
C ILE A 8 13.63 -11.28 9.05
N LEU A 9 13.89 -11.23 10.36
CA LEU A 9 15.14 -10.64 10.88
C LEU A 9 16.39 -11.42 10.44
N LYS A 10 16.28 -12.74 10.27
CA LYS A 10 17.37 -13.58 9.75
C LYS A 10 17.69 -13.28 8.28
N SER A 11 16.70 -12.97 7.44
CA SER A 11 16.95 -12.67 6.02
C SER A 11 17.67 -11.34 5.79
N PHE A 12 17.63 -10.44 6.78
CA PHE A 12 18.37 -9.16 6.76
C PHE A 12 19.73 -9.24 7.49
N GLY A 13 20.21 -10.43 7.86
CA GLY A 13 21.53 -10.63 8.48
C GLY A 13 21.64 -10.16 9.95
N ILE A 14 20.52 -9.86 10.62
CA ILE A 14 20.51 -9.33 11.98
C ILE A 14 20.62 -10.48 12.99
N GLN A 15 21.77 -10.61 13.64
CA GLN A 15 22.03 -11.66 14.65
C GLN A 15 21.65 -11.20 16.08
N ARG A 16 21.09 -12.14 16.86
CA ARG A 16 20.49 -11.92 18.20
C ARG A 16 21.45 -11.42 19.31
N GLN A 17 22.76 -11.35 19.07
CA GLN A 17 23.76 -11.15 20.14
C GLN A 17 24.03 -9.69 20.58
N GLN A 18 23.27 -8.70 20.11
CA GLN A 18 23.46 -7.28 20.47
C GLN A 18 22.31 -6.65 21.29
N LEU A 19 21.49 -7.43 21.98
CA LEU A 19 20.45 -6.90 22.86
C LEU A 19 20.93 -6.79 24.31
N SER A 20 21.85 -5.85 24.58
CA SER A 20 22.04 -5.31 25.93
C SER A 20 21.31 -3.97 26.04
N HIS A 21 20.31 -3.93 26.92
CA HIS A 21 19.56 -2.76 27.40
C HIS A 21 19.39 -1.56 26.44
N ARG A 22 18.59 -1.70 25.38
CA ARG A 22 17.85 -0.54 24.82
C ARG A 22 16.44 -0.95 24.40
N THR A 23 15.46 -0.45 25.13
CA THR A 23 14.02 -0.53 24.86
C THR A 23 13.65 0.28 23.61
N ALA A 24 14.13 -0.10 22.42
CA ALA A 24 13.94 0.65 21.18
C ALA A 24 13.24 -0.14 20.05
N GLY A 25 12.76 -1.36 20.32
CA GLY A 25 12.35 -2.28 19.25
C GLY A 25 10.86 -2.58 19.12
N LYS A 26 10.04 -2.39 20.16
CA LYS A 26 8.63 -2.81 20.13
C LYS A 26 7.66 -1.75 19.57
N ILE A 27 8.03 -0.47 19.58
CA ILE A 27 7.10 0.64 19.29
C ILE A 27 7.06 0.99 17.79
N LYS A 28 8.13 0.74 17.02
CA LYS A 28 8.19 1.18 15.61
C LYS A 28 7.64 0.17 14.61
N TRP A 29 7.77 -1.13 14.85
CA TRP A 29 7.37 -2.16 13.87
C TRP A 29 5.86 -2.38 13.82
N GLY A 30 5.18 -2.43 14.97
CA GLY A 30 3.71 -2.61 15.01
C GLY A 30 2.95 -1.46 14.36
N VAL A 31 3.46 -0.23 14.52
CA VAL A 31 2.87 0.97 13.91
C VAL A 31 3.04 0.96 12.38
N ILE A 32 4.20 0.56 11.85
CA ILE A 32 4.44 0.53 10.40
C ILE A 32 3.55 -0.53 9.71
N THR A 33 3.38 -1.71 10.31
CA THR A 33 2.54 -2.78 9.73
C THR A 33 1.05 -2.41 9.76
N ALA A 34 0.56 -1.90 10.89
CA ALA A 34 -0.83 -1.43 11.01
C ALA A 34 -1.14 -0.34 9.97
N LYS A 35 -0.17 0.53 9.69
CA LYS A 35 -0.30 1.61 8.71
C LYS A 35 -0.40 1.13 7.27
N ARG A 36 0.27 0.03 6.92
CA ARG A 36 0.17 -0.57 5.58
C ARG A 36 -1.19 -1.25 5.36
N GLU A 37 -1.67 -1.96 6.37
CA GLU A 37 -2.98 -2.63 6.30
C GLU A 37 -4.11 -1.63 6.06
N GLU A 38 -4.04 -0.46 6.71
CA GLU A 38 -4.98 0.64 6.50
C GLU A 38 -4.93 1.18 5.06
N ILE A 39 -3.74 1.42 4.50
CA ILE A 39 -3.59 1.83 3.10
C ILE A 39 -4.22 0.79 2.18
N VAL A 40 -3.90 -0.50 2.36
CA VAL A 40 -4.43 -1.57 1.51
C VAL A 40 -5.95 -1.61 1.57
N ARG A 41 -6.55 -1.47 2.76
CA ARG A 41 -8.00 -1.43 2.92
C ARG A 41 -8.61 -0.26 2.13
N LYS A 42 -8.12 0.96 2.35
CA LYS A 42 -8.63 2.16 1.66
C LYS A 42 -8.45 2.12 0.14
N VAL A 43 -7.31 1.64 -0.33
CA VAL A 43 -7.06 1.42 -1.77
C VAL A 43 -8.04 0.38 -2.32
N THR A 44 -8.32 -0.68 -1.57
CA THR A 44 -9.30 -1.70 -1.96
C THR A 44 -10.70 -1.10 -2.09
N ASP A 45 -11.12 -0.29 -1.11
CA ASP A 45 -12.44 0.37 -1.12
C ASP A 45 -12.58 1.32 -2.32
N ILE A 46 -11.56 2.12 -2.62
CA ILE A 46 -11.55 3.02 -3.79
C ILE A 46 -11.66 2.22 -5.09
N ILE A 47 -10.86 1.16 -5.24
CA ILE A 47 -10.87 0.34 -6.44
C ILE A 47 -12.25 -0.31 -6.62
N HIS A 48 -12.86 -0.81 -5.55
CA HIS A 48 -14.19 -1.42 -5.58
C HIS A 48 -15.26 -0.44 -6.08
N GLU A 49 -15.23 0.82 -5.64
CA GLU A 49 -16.19 1.83 -6.08
C GLU A 49 -16.03 2.25 -7.54
N LEU A 50 -14.80 2.22 -8.06
CA LEU A 50 -14.49 2.53 -9.46
C LEU A 50 -14.83 1.38 -10.42
N ILE A 51 -15.06 0.16 -9.92
CA ILE A 51 -15.53 -0.94 -10.76
C ILE A 51 -16.96 -0.68 -11.22
N LYS A 52 -17.13 -0.71 -12.54
CA LYS A 52 -18.44 -0.59 -13.19
C LYS A 52 -19.30 -1.81 -12.85
N PRO A 53 -20.62 -1.65 -12.63
CA PRO A 53 -21.51 -2.78 -12.39
C PRO A 53 -21.46 -3.82 -13.53
N PRO A 54 -21.54 -5.13 -13.20
CA PRO A 54 -21.70 -5.70 -11.87
C PRO A 54 -20.39 -5.73 -11.07
N ARG A 55 -20.45 -5.29 -9.80
CA ARG A 55 -19.28 -5.27 -8.92
C ARG A 55 -19.09 -6.61 -8.21
N PRO A 56 -17.85 -7.07 -8.01
CA PRO A 56 -17.58 -8.26 -7.21
C PRO A 56 -17.87 -7.99 -5.72
N ASP A 57 -18.16 -9.02 -4.94
CA ASP A 57 -18.36 -8.87 -3.48
C ASP A 57 -17.05 -8.54 -2.74
N SER A 58 -15.91 -8.92 -3.31
CA SER A 58 -14.57 -8.70 -2.74
C SER A 58 -13.51 -8.54 -3.83
N ILE A 59 -12.46 -7.78 -3.52
CA ILE A 59 -11.29 -7.59 -4.40
C ILE A 59 -10.13 -8.49 -3.93
N ASP A 60 -9.50 -9.20 -4.86
CA ASP A 60 -8.21 -9.84 -4.63
C ASP A 60 -7.10 -8.81 -4.81
N ILE A 61 -6.35 -8.59 -3.73
CA ILE A 61 -5.27 -7.61 -3.69
C ILE A 61 -4.09 -7.92 -4.63
N ASN A 62 -4.05 -9.12 -5.22
CA ASN A 62 -3.04 -9.55 -6.19
C ASN A 62 -3.57 -9.63 -7.63
N ALA A 63 -4.89 -9.55 -7.82
CA ALA A 63 -5.50 -9.61 -9.14
C ALA A 63 -5.17 -8.36 -9.97
N SER A 64 -5.09 -8.56 -11.27
CA SER A 64 -4.77 -7.52 -12.25
C SER A 64 -5.94 -6.56 -12.38
N LEU A 65 -5.72 -5.27 -12.12
CA LEU A 65 -6.76 -4.26 -12.29
C LEU A 65 -7.27 -4.24 -13.74
N GLN A 66 -6.38 -4.41 -14.70
CA GLN A 66 -6.72 -4.40 -16.11
C GLN A 66 -7.40 -5.70 -16.54
N ASN A 67 -6.79 -6.86 -16.25
CA ASN A 67 -7.27 -8.13 -16.79
C ASN A 67 -8.47 -8.70 -16.02
N ASP A 68 -8.55 -8.47 -14.70
CA ASP A 68 -9.58 -9.07 -13.85
C ASP A 68 -10.71 -8.08 -13.50
N TYR A 69 -10.42 -6.77 -13.46
CA TYR A 69 -11.40 -5.74 -13.08
C TYR A 69 -11.71 -4.73 -14.20
N GLY A 70 -11.11 -4.88 -15.38
CA GLY A 70 -11.44 -4.08 -16.56
C GLY A 70 -11.00 -2.62 -16.48
N PHE A 71 -9.98 -2.29 -15.66
CA PHE A 71 -9.42 -0.95 -15.63
C PHE A 71 -8.70 -0.64 -16.95
N ASP A 72 -9.16 0.41 -17.61
CA ASP A 72 -8.48 1.03 -18.75
C ASP A 72 -7.67 2.26 -18.30
N SER A 73 -7.04 2.95 -19.25
CA SER A 73 -6.26 4.16 -18.97
C SER A 73 -7.08 5.26 -18.28
N VAL A 74 -8.36 5.41 -18.62
CA VAL A 74 -9.26 6.40 -18.01
C VAL A 74 -9.53 6.03 -16.56
N SER A 75 -9.84 4.76 -16.30
CA SER A 75 -10.09 4.22 -14.95
C SER A 75 -8.86 4.39 -14.04
N ILE A 76 -7.64 4.27 -14.58
CA ILE A 76 -6.40 4.50 -13.82
C ILE A 76 -6.21 5.98 -13.47
N ILE A 77 -6.57 6.91 -14.38
CA ILE A 77 -6.54 8.35 -14.06
C ILE A 77 -7.57 8.68 -12.96
N GLU A 78 -8.78 8.11 -13.04
CA GLU A 78 -9.80 8.26 -11.99
C GLU A 78 -9.33 7.71 -10.65
N LEU A 79 -8.66 6.55 -10.65
CA LEU A 79 -8.04 5.96 -9.46
C LEU A 79 -7.00 6.90 -8.84
N ILE A 80 -6.10 7.48 -9.64
CA ILE A 80 -5.08 8.42 -9.15
C ILE A 80 -5.74 9.64 -8.48
N LEU A 81 -6.74 10.26 -9.12
CA LEU A 81 -7.45 11.42 -8.57
C LEU A 81 -8.19 11.09 -7.27
N ALA A 82 -8.81 9.91 -7.19
CA ALA A 82 -9.46 9.43 -5.97
C ALA A 82 -8.45 9.22 -4.84
N LEU A 83 -7.27 8.65 -5.15
CA LEU A 83 -6.19 8.47 -4.17
C LEU A 83 -5.62 9.79 -3.67
N GLU A 84 -5.42 10.79 -4.53
CA GLU A 84 -4.99 12.14 -4.13
C GLU A 84 -5.94 12.76 -3.12
N THR A 85 -7.23 12.63 -3.39
CA THR A 85 -8.29 13.18 -2.54
C THR A 85 -8.35 12.46 -1.18
N GLU A 86 -8.39 11.13 -1.19
CA GLU A 86 -8.52 10.31 0.02
C GLU A 86 -7.31 10.46 0.94
N PHE A 87 -6.10 10.38 0.38
CA PHE A 87 -4.86 10.39 1.14
C PHE A 87 -4.25 11.80 1.28
N SER A 88 -4.90 12.83 0.73
CA SER A 88 -4.42 14.22 0.75
C SER A 88 -2.97 14.35 0.28
N LEU A 89 -2.67 13.71 -0.85
CA LEU A 89 -1.35 13.65 -1.47
C LEU A 89 -1.39 14.24 -2.88
N GLU A 90 -0.20 14.47 -3.43
CA GLU A 90 -0.01 14.79 -4.85
C GLU A 90 0.91 13.73 -5.43
N PHE A 91 0.51 13.11 -6.53
CA PHE A 91 1.36 12.20 -7.28
C PHE A 91 2.36 13.01 -8.13
N PRO A 92 3.67 12.73 -8.03
CA PRO A 92 4.62 13.30 -8.97
C PRO A 92 4.46 12.64 -10.34
N ASP A 93 4.79 13.36 -11.42
CA ASP A 93 4.73 12.86 -12.80
C ASP A 93 5.42 11.50 -13.00
N SER A 94 6.50 11.24 -12.24
CA SER A 94 7.25 9.97 -12.27
C SER A 94 6.47 8.75 -11.77
N GLU A 95 5.39 8.96 -11.00
CA GLU A 95 4.48 7.93 -10.53
C GLU A 95 3.18 7.84 -11.37
N LEU A 96 2.99 8.69 -12.40
CA LEU A 96 1.85 8.64 -13.33
C LEU A 96 2.00 7.61 -14.47
N ILE A 97 2.90 6.63 -14.29
CA ILE A 97 3.13 5.57 -15.27
C ILE A 97 2.08 4.49 -15.05
N ILE A 98 1.11 4.37 -15.96
CA ILE A 98 -0.05 3.47 -15.87
C ILE A 98 0.36 2.01 -15.58
N GLU A 99 1.47 1.55 -16.18
CA GLU A 99 2.01 0.19 -15.99
C GLU A 99 2.42 -0.15 -14.54
N LYS A 100 2.54 0.86 -13.66
CA LYS A 100 2.83 0.66 -12.23
C LYS A 100 1.58 0.33 -11.39
N TYR A 101 0.40 0.34 -11.99
CA TYR A 101 -0.89 0.18 -11.31
C TYR A 101 -1.49 -1.20 -11.61
N GLU A 102 -0.72 -2.28 -11.44
CA GLU A 102 -1.15 -3.64 -11.79
C GLU A 102 -2.17 -4.21 -10.80
N ASN A 103 -2.00 -3.97 -9.50
CA ASN A 103 -2.85 -4.52 -8.45
C ASN A 103 -2.84 -3.66 -7.18
N VAL A 104 -3.77 -3.93 -6.26
CA VAL A 104 -3.91 -3.21 -4.98
C VAL A 104 -2.60 -3.08 -4.22
N ASN A 105 -1.79 -4.15 -4.17
CA ASN A 105 -0.51 -4.13 -3.47
C ASN A 105 0.48 -3.13 -4.07
N GLN A 106 0.55 -3.03 -5.40
CA GLN A 106 1.42 -2.06 -6.06
C GLN A 106 0.98 -0.63 -5.79
N VAL A 107 -0.33 -0.35 -5.90
CA VAL A 107 -0.89 0.97 -5.60
C VAL A 107 -0.60 1.37 -4.16
N ALA A 108 -0.85 0.47 -3.20
CA ALA A 108 -0.54 0.71 -1.79
C ALA A 108 0.96 0.99 -1.55
N ASN A 109 1.86 0.33 -2.30
CA ASN A 109 3.29 0.58 -2.21
C ASN A 109 3.68 1.96 -2.77
N ILE A 110 3.03 2.45 -3.83
CA ILE A 110 3.24 3.79 -4.36
C ILE A 110 2.85 4.84 -3.31
N ILE A 111 1.67 4.71 -2.71
CA ILE A 111 1.21 5.59 -1.62
C ILE A 111 2.22 5.60 -0.47
N ALA A 112 2.66 4.42 -0.03
CA ALA A 112 3.63 4.30 1.05
C ALA A 112 4.97 4.98 0.72
N ARG A 113 5.42 4.94 -0.54
CA ARG A 113 6.64 5.60 -1.02
C ARG A 113 6.49 7.13 -1.06
N ILE A 114 5.35 7.64 -1.51
CA ILE A 114 5.07 9.09 -1.55
C ILE A 114 5.13 9.70 -0.15
N TYR A 115 4.57 9.03 0.85
CA TYR A 115 4.67 9.51 2.24
C TYR A 115 6.10 9.49 2.77
N GLN A 116 6.88 8.46 2.44
CA GLN A 116 8.28 8.36 2.85
C GLN A 116 9.15 9.45 2.21
N SER A 117 8.95 9.76 0.92
CA SER A 117 9.74 10.77 0.22
C SER A 117 9.48 12.19 0.71
N LYS A 118 8.23 12.49 1.13
CA LYS A 118 7.84 13.82 1.64
C LYS A 118 8.14 14.02 3.15
N GLY A 119 8.69 13.02 3.85
CA GLY A 119 8.88 13.09 5.31
C GLY A 119 7.58 13.31 6.10
N ARG A 120 6.43 13.05 5.47
CA ARG A 120 5.10 13.28 6.05
C ARG A 120 4.64 12.06 6.83
N SER A 121 4.05 12.31 8.00
CA SER A 121 3.26 11.28 8.66
C SER A 121 1.99 11.07 7.84
N MET A 122 1.77 9.85 7.34
CA MET A 122 0.54 9.54 6.60
C MET A 122 -0.70 9.91 7.43
N GLU A 123 -1.62 10.62 6.79
CA GLU A 123 -2.91 11.05 7.29
C GLU A 123 -3.95 10.46 6.35
N VAL A 124 -4.76 9.54 6.87
CA VAL A 124 -5.82 8.86 6.13
C VAL A 124 -7.13 9.50 6.60
N LYS A 125 -7.98 9.92 5.65
CA LYS A 125 -9.28 10.51 5.97
C LYS A 125 -10.35 9.47 6.30
#